data_AF-A0A314ZAV4-F1
#
_entry.id   AF-A0A314ZAV4-F1
#
_cell.length_a   1.000
_cell.length_b   1.000
_cell.length_c   1.000
_cell.angle_alpha   90.00
_cell.angle_beta   90.00
_cell.angle_gamma   90.00
#
_symmetry.space_group_name_H-M   'P 1'
#
loop_
_entity.id
_entity.type
_entity.pdbx_description
1 polymer ?
#
loop_
_entity_poly.entity_id
_entity_poly.type
_entity_poly.pdbx_seq_one_letter_code
_entity_poly.pdbx_strand_id
1 'polypeptide(L)'
;MILPSSTLLRTLHLPSSSATQMARYISRATLLSITPIPIRHTAASFPALPHSIFPLKTQRFYSSKSSLFGWRFHSLCGDEWRGAARPPLFSGPIYSSQREYRKMRRRATKTKEKEKEIELDVSICIEEDLPDDPEVLSIAELLRLNVPLAMKLAFDGLNGSVYKTRDNAISDVGGFESVELSVLLCNDEFIRKLNKEWRNEDHGTDVLSLSQHVPDLKLPILMLGDIVISVETAARQAEERGHSLIDEIRILMVHGLLHLLGYDHEVSEEAEVEMEKEEELLLKSLGWKGKGLIQSAHDAETHVNSHEEKPDGELLKDRKREGSLRFYKPQFKYIFCDMDGTLLNSKSQISSTTVKALKEVSSRGVKVVIATGKSRSAVINIFKEVDLAGKDGIVSEFSPGVFLQGLLVYGKQGQEIFRKNLDPSVCREACLYSLENKVPLIAFGKDRCLSLFDHPSVDSLHTVYNEPKAEIMPSVEHLLADADIQKVLFLDTAEVVATTLRPYWSQATGDRAKVVQAVPGHLEIVPAGTSKGSGVNMLLDHLGITPKEIMAIGDAENDIEMLELASLGVALSNGSEKSKAVANVIGASNDEDGAADAMYRYAF
;
A
#
# COMPACT_ATOMS: atom_id res chain seq x y z
N MET A 1 24.97 -20.32 9.02
CA MET A 1 24.54 -18.94 8.73
C MET A 1 23.03 -19.04 8.73
N ILE A 2 22.36 -18.89 9.87
CA ILE A 2 22.01 -17.62 10.54
C ILE A 2 21.14 -16.76 9.61
N LEU A 3 19.82 -16.87 9.80
CA LEU A 3 18.85 -15.87 9.36
C LEU A 3 19.18 -14.52 10.03
N PRO A 4 19.09 -13.38 9.31
CA PRO A 4 19.30 -12.07 9.91
C PRO A 4 18.13 -11.73 10.85
N SER A 5 18.43 -11.61 12.14
CA SER A 5 17.45 -11.36 13.19
C SER A 5 17.03 -9.89 13.27
N SER A 6 16.04 -9.48 12.46
CA SER A 6 15.13 -8.35 12.77
C SER A 6 14.06 -8.15 11.67
N THR A 7 12.97 -8.90 11.74
CA THR A 7 11.64 -8.48 11.27
C THR A 7 10.68 -8.89 12.38
N LEU A 8 9.72 -8.03 12.72
CA LEU A 8 8.74 -8.36 13.75
C LEU A 8 7.66 -9.24 13.09
N LEU A 9 6.64 -9.66 13.84
CA LEU A 9 5.50 -10.42 13.31
C LEU A 9 4.24 -9.94 14.01
N ARG A 10 3.18 -9.61 13.25
CA ARG A 10 1.91 -9.19 13.83
C ARG A 10 1.11 -10.38 14.38
N THR A 11 1.28 -10.68 15.66
CA THR A 11 0.40 -11.58 16.41
C THR A 11 -0.77 -10.82 17.03
N LEU A 12 -1.96 -10.93 16.42
CA LEU A 12 -3.19 -10.28 16.89
C LEU A 12 -3.55 -10.72 18.33
N HIS A 13 -3.44 -9.80 19.29
CA HIS A 13 -3.86 -9.99 20.68
C HIS A 13 -5.12 -9.15 20.99
N LEU A 14 -6.07 -9.75 21.71
CA LEU A 14 -7.31 -9.10 22.16
C LEU A 14 -7.03 -8.06 23.26
N PRO A 15 -7.63 -6.85 23.21
CA PRO A 15 -7.55 -5.88 24.31
C PRO A 15 -8.56 -6.22 25.42
N SER A 16 -8.10 -6.30 26.66
CA SER A 16 -8.94 -6.41 27.86
C SER A 16 -9.24 -5.05 28.48
N SER A 17 -10.39 -4.93 29.16
CA SER A 17 -11.00 -3.64 29.51
C SER A 17 -10.53 -3.02 30.82
N SER A 18 -10.23 -1.71 30.77
CA SER A 18 -10.46 -0.67 31.80
C SER A 18 -9.97 -0.88 33.25
N ALA A 19 -9.07 0.01 33.71
CA ALA A 19 -9.13 0.59 35.07
C ALA A 19 -8.34 1.92 35.20
N THR A 20 -8.91 2.87 35.93
CA THR A 20 -8.43 4.25 36.16
C THR A 20 -7.47 4.36 37.35
N GLN A 21 -6.45 5.23 37.32
CA GLN A 21 -6.17 6.20 38.41
C GLN A 21 -5.05 7.23 38.12
N MET A 22 -5.21 8.44 38.68
CA MET A 22 -4.20 9.51 38.74
C MET A 22 -3.34 9.41 40.00
N ALA A 23 -2.09 9.87 39.94
CA ALA A 23 -1.45 10.63 41.02
C ALA A 23 -0.30 11.53 40.52
N ARG A 24 -0.12 12.70 41.16
CA ARG A 24 0.97 13.68 40.92
C ARG A 24 2.07 13.50 42.00
N TYR A 25 3.32 13.93 41.76
CA TYR A 25 3.96 15.06 42.47
C TYR A 25 5.46 15.32 42.08
N ILE A 26 5.72 16.48 41.47
CA ILE A 26 6.69 17.55 41.81
C ILE A 26 8.14 17.23 42.27
N SER A 27 9.14 17.69 41.48
CA SER A 27 10.15 18.75 41.80
C SER A 27 11.04 19.03 40.58
N ARG A 28 11.18 20.26 40.03
CA ARG A 28 12.12 21.36 40.40
C ARG A 28 13.57 20.87 40.60
N ALA A 29 14.64 21.48 40.05
CA ALA A 29 14.87 22.58 39.08
C ALA A 29 16.34 22.43 38.52
N THR A 30 17.02 23.28 37.74
CA THR A 30 16.92 24.72 37.38
C THR A 30 17.60 24.99 36.00
N LEU A 31 17.79 26.27 35.61
CA LEU A 31 18.44 26.74 34.37
C LEU A 31 19.98 26.87 34.43
N LEU A 32 20.61 26.95 33.24
CA LEU A 32 21.64 27.91 32.74
C LEU A 32 22.40 27.21 31.58
N SER A 33 22.45 27.56 30.29
CA SER A 33 22.36 28.79 29.46
C SER A 33 23.70 29.14 28.80
N ILE A 34 23.64 29.57 27.53
CA ILE A 34 24.65 30.33 26.74
C ILE A 34 25.63 29.49 25.89
N THR A 35 25.97 30.09 24.74
CA THR A 35 26.43 29.52 23.46
C THR A 35 27.89 29.97 23.13
N PRO A 36 28.40 30.08 21.87
CA PRO A 36 29.37 29.11 21.33
C PRO A 36 30.67 29.75 20.74
N ILE A 37 31.04 29.37 19.49
CA ILE A 37 32.07 29.92 18.55
C ILE A 37 33.57 29.50 18.79
N PRO A 38 34.52 29.62 17.80
CA PRO A 38 35.01 28.45 17.01
C PRO A 38 36.57 28.41 16.80
N ILE A 39 37.06 28.12 15.57
CA ILE A 39 38.45 28.25 15.00
C ILE A 39 39.34 26.98 15.17
N ARG A 40 40.11 26.46 14.19
CA ARG A 40 40.21 26.51 12.68
C ARG A 40 41.32 25.52 12.24
N HIS A 41 41.31 25.09 10.96
CA HIS A 41 42.46 24.57 10.16
C HIS A 41 43.16 23.27 10.64
N THR A 42 43.89 22.46 9.86
CA THR A 42 44.37 22.42 8.44
C THR A 42 44.24 20.97 7.92
N ALA A 43 43.72 20.69 6.72
CA ALA A 43 44.45 20.54 5.45
C ALA A 43 45.66 19.56 5.44
N ALA A 44 45.52 18.39 4.78
CA ALA A 44 46.53 17.80 3.87
C ALA A 44 46.01 16.53 3.14
N SER A 45 46.35 16.45 1.85
CA SER A 45 46.04 15.47 0.80
C SER A 45 46.57 14.02 0.96
N PHE A 46 45.77 13.06 0.44
CA PHE A 46 46.09 11.91 -0.46
C PHE A 46 47.57 11.55 -0.79
N PRO A 47 47.92 10.27 -1.13
CA PRO A 47 47.10 9.36 -1.97
C PRO A 47 47.11 7.83 -1.69
N ALA A 48 46.28 7.14 -2.51
CA ALA A 48 46.29 5.73 -2.96
C ALA A 48 47.69 5.11 -3.24
N LEU A 49 47.91 3.78 -3.40
CA LEU A 49 47.07 2.61 -3.76
C LEU A 49 47.79 1.26 -3.32
N PRO A 50 47.57 0.09 -3.96
CA PRO A 50 46.97 -1.15 -3.41
C PRO A 50 47.95 -2.19 -2.83
N HIS A 51 47.45 -3.37 -2.38
CA HIS A 51 48.01 -4.69 -2.76
C HIS A 51 47.11 -5.86 -2.30
N SER A 52 46.84 -6.79 -3.22
CA SER A 52 46.34 -8.14 -2.94
C SER A 52 47.50 -9.13 -2.78
N ILE A 53 47.36 -10.19 -1.95
CA ILE A 53 48.01 -11.51 -2.07
C ILE A 53 47.55 -12.43 -0.89
N PHE A 54 46.99 -13.60 -1.23
CA PHE A 54 46.92 -14.82 -0.40
C PHE A 54 48.22 -15.65 -0.66
N PRO A 55 48.69 -16.64 0.15
CA PRO A 55 47.86 -17.70 0.76
C PRO A 55 48.40 -18.39 2.07
N LEU A 56 47.82 -19.57 2.36
CA LEU A 56 48.37 -20.75 3.09
C LEU A 56 48.11 -20.96 4.60
N LYS A 57 47.05 -21.73 4.84
CA LYS A 57 47.00 -23.00 5.63
C LYS A 57 48.06 -23.24 6.73
N THR A 58 47.56 -23.50 7.94
CA THR A 58 48.10 -24.57 8.81
C THR A 58 46.99 -25.52 9.25
N GLN A 59 47.26 -26.82 9.25
CA GLN A 59 46.34 -27.86 9.72
C GLN A 59 46.50 -28.10 11.23
N ARG A 60 45.41 -28.39 11.93
CA ARG A 60 45.43 -29.29 13.10
C ARG A 60 44.21 -30.21 13.07
N PHE A 61 44.48 -31.52 13.04
CA PHE A 61 43.50 -32.56 13.32
C PHE A 61 43.16 -32.56 14.81
N TYR A 62 41.90 -32.84 15.17
CA TYR A 62 41.56 -33.83 16.19
C TYR A 62 40.08 -34.26 16.11
N SER A 63 39.88 -35.58 16.09
CA SER A 63 38.74 -36.39 16.57
C SER A 63 37.31 -35.84 16.61
N SER A 64 36.40 -36.70 16.14
CA SER A 64 34.94 -36.67 16.30
C SER A 64 34.39 -36.33 17.70
N LYS A 65 33.20 -35.70 17.71
CA LYS A 65 32.03 -36.17 18.47
C LYS A 65 30.72 -35.57 17.95
N SER A 66 29.63 -36.20 18.37
CA SER A 66 28.23 -36.05 17.96
C SER A 66 27.58 -34.67 18.16
N SER A 67 26.37 -34.55 17.59
CA SER A 67 25.32 -33.55 17.80
C SER A 67 25.18 -32.98 19.22
N LEU A 68 24.52 -31.80 19.34
CA LEU A 68 23.61 -31.43 20.43
C LEU A 68 22.90 -30.07 20.16
N PHE A 69 21.60 -30.00 20.50
CA PHE A 69 20.70 -28.82 20.57
C PHE A 69 20.32 -28.10 19.26
N GLY A 70 19.05 -27.80 18.95
CA GLY A 70 17.79 -28.04 19.68
C GLY A 70 17.35 -26.92 20.63
N TRP A 71 16.09 -26.49 20.52
CA TRP A 71 15.36 -25.54 21.39
C TRP A 71 15.88 -24.08 21.46
N ARG A 72 15.18 -23.18 20.75
CA ARG A 72 14.68 -21.89 21.28
C ARG A 72 13.82 -21.13 20.25
N PHE A 73 12.52 -21.41 20.25
CA PHE A 73 11.51 -20.50 19.69
C PHE A 73 10.23 -20.49 20.54
N HIS A 74 10.36 -20.55 21.87
CA HIS A 74 9.29 -20.26 22.82
C HIS A 74 9.88 -19.71 24.13
N SER A 75 9.94 -18.39 24.24
CA SER A 75 10.02 -17.68 25.53
C SER A 75 9.67 -16.21 25.35
N LEU A 76 8.37 -15.86 25.39
CA LEU A 76 7.91 -14.49 25.69
C LEU A 76 6.40 -14.44 26.03
N CYS A 77 5.92 -15.34 26.89
CA CYS A 77 4.72 -15.07 27.70
C CYS A 77 4.63 -16.04 28.90
N GLY A 78 4.51 -15.52 30.12
CA GLY A 78 4.39 -16.29 31.35
C GLY A 78 5.71 -16.63 32.05
N ASP A 79 6.17 -15.77 32.97
CA ASP A 79 6.03 -16.06 34.42
C ASP A 79 6.71 -15.01 35.30
N GLU A 80 5.92 -14.49 36.24
CA GLU A 80 6.19 -14.12 37.65
C GLU A 80 4.88 -13.42 38.08
N TRP A 81 4.19 -13.75 39.17
CA TRP A 81 4.64 -13.83 40.56
C TRP A 81 3.82 -14.86 41.36
N ARG A 82 4.46 -15.86 42.00
CA ARG A 82 4.00 -16.41 43.30
C ARG A 82 5.14 -17.08 44.07
N GLY A 83 5.34 -16.67 45.33
CA GLY A 83 6.10 -17.47 46.28
C GLY A 83 6.35 -16.81 47.65
N ALA A 84 5.47 -17.06 48.64
CA ALA A 84 5.85 -17.36 50.04
C ALA A 84 4.65 -17.59 51.00
N ALA A 85 4.80 -18.62 51.85
CA ALA A 85 4.30 -18.77 53.24
C ALA A 85 2.79 -18.84 53.62
N ARG A 86 2.45 -20.01 54.19
CA ARG A 86 1.25 -20.46 54.95
C ARG A 86 1.19 -19.88 56.42
N PRO A 87 0.32 -20.30 57.39
CA PRO A 87 -0.88 -21.20 57.42
C PRO A 87 -2.10 -20.55 58.19
N PRO A 88 -2.94 -21.26 59.01
CA PRO A 88 -4.23 -21.90 58.65
C PRO A 88 -5.45 -21.42 59.51
N LEU A 89 -6.64 -22.06 59.37
CA LEU A 89 -7.55 -22.56 60.46
C LEU A 89 -9.04 -22.77 59.98
N PHE A 90 -9.57 -24.01 60.15
CA PHE A 90 -10.99 -24.46 60.36
C PHE A 90 -12.15 -23.98 59.43
N SER A 91 -13.26 -24.72 59.22
CA SER A 91 -13.77 -26.01 59.78
C SER A 91 -14.55 -26.86 58.73
N GLY A 92 -14.68 -28.18 58.97
CA GLY A 92 -15.38 -29.16 58.09
C GLY A 92 -16.92 -29.23 58.29
N PRO A 93 -17.63 -30.38 58.06
CA PRO A 93 -17.20 -31.80 58.02
C PRO A 93 -17.54 -32.54 56.67
N ILE A 94 -17.07 -33.74 56.27
CA ILE A 94 -16.72 -35.04 56.90
C ILE A 94 -18.01 -35.85 57.28
N TYR A 95 -18.28 -37.14 57.00
CA TYR A 95 -17.75 -38.32 56.27
C TYR A 95 -18.74 -39.49 56.56
N SER A 96 -18.80 -40.54 55.72
CA SER A 96 -18.94 -41.96 56.14
C SER A 96 -18.67 -42.85 54.91
N SER A 97 -17.57 -43.63 54.84
CA SER A 97 -17.31 -44.96 55.45
C SER A 97 -18.16 -46.08 54.78
N GLN A 98 -17.68 -47.30 54.48
CA GLN A 98 -16.51 -48.07 54.95
C GLN A 98 -15.83 -48.94 53.86
N ARG A 99 -14.61 -49.42 54.19
CA ARG A 99 -13.86 -50.60 53.67
C ARG A 99 -14.56 -51.93 54.08
N GLU A 100 -14.31 -53.16 53.57
CA GLU A 100 -13.26 -53.76 52.72
C GLU A 100 -13.64 -55.20 52.19
N TYR A 101 -12.95 -55.67 51.13
CA TYR A 101 -12.65 -57.06 50.68
C TYR A 101 -13.63 -58.28 50.78
N ARG A 102 -13.87 -58.96 49.62
CA ARG A 102 -13.19 -60.24 49.26
C ARG A 102 -13.46 -60.81 47.83
N LYS A 103 -12.36 -61.07 47.10
CA LYS A 103 -12.09 -62.07 46.04
C LYS A 103 -13.20 -62.57 45.07
N MET A 104 -13.01 -62.32 43.77
CA MET A 104 -13.18 -63.31 42.69
C MET A 104 -12.11 -63.15 41.59
N ARG A 105 -11.85 -64.21 40.80
CA ARG A 105 -10.74 -64.30 39.81
C ARG A 105 -11.31 -64.75 38.44
N ARG A 106 -10.78 -64.18 37.34
CA ARG A 106 -11.18 -64.36 35.90
C ARG A 106 -12.40 -63.51 35.50
N ARG A 107 -12.38 -62.71 34.42
CA ARG A 107 -11.82 -62.93 33.07
C ARG A 107 -10.96 -61.76 32.58
N ALA A 108 -10.06 -62.03 31.62
CA ALA A 108 -9.41 -60.98 30.85
C ALA A 108 -10.39 -60.42 29.81
N THR A 109 -10.88 -59.22 30.04
CA THR A 109 -11.47 -58.38 28.99
C THR A 109 -10.34 -57.71 28.23
N LYS A 110 -10.23 -57.96 26.92
CA LYS A 110 -9.41 -57.11 26.05
C LYS A 110 -9.90 -55.68 26.22
N THR A 111 -9.06 -54.81 26.77
CA THR A 111 -9.28 -53.37 26.69
C THR A 111 -9.27 -53.03 25.19
N LYS A 112 -10.37 -52.50 24.65
CA LYS A 112 -10.26 -51.70 23.43
C LYS A 112 -9.39 -50.52 23.81
N GLU A 113 -8.29 -50.32 23.09
CA GLU A 113 -7.54 -49.08 23.20
C GLU A 113 -8.50 -47.93 22.89
N LYS A 114 -8.53 -46.92 23.76
CA LYS A 114 -9.15 -45.65 23.40
C LYS A 114 -8.22 -45.02 22.39
N GLU A 115 -8.70 -44.78 21.18
CA GLU A 115 -8.08 -43.85 20.26
C GLU A 115 -7.84 -42.54 21.04
N LYS A 116 -6.56 -42.15 21.15
CA LYS A 116 -6.21 -40.81 21.60
C LYS A 116 -6.55 -39.88 20.44
N GLU A 117 -7.41 -38.90 20.69
CA GLU A 117 -7.67 -37.84 19.73
C GLU A 117 -6.42 -36.95 19.69
N ILE A 118 -5.84 -36.76 18.51
CA ILE A 118 -4.57 -36.05 18.29
C ILE A 118 -4.82 -34.54 18.39
N GLU A 119 -3.97 -33.82 19.11
CA GLU A 119 -4.06 -32.36 19.22
C GLU A 119 -3.46 -31.69 17.98
N LEU A 120 -4.20 -30.78 17.34
CA LEU A 120 -3.75 -30.04 16.16
C LEU A 120 -3.40 -28.60 16.57
N ASP A 121 -2.12 -28.26 16.54
CA ASP A 121 -1.65 -26.89 16.76
C ASP A 121 -1.39 -26.21 15.42
N VAL A 122 -2.11 -25.12 15.16
CA VAL A 122 -2.11 -24.41 13.88
C VAL A 122 -1.88 -22.92 14.09
N SER A 123 -0.74 -22.43 13.61
CA SER A 123 -0.38 -21.02 13.64
C SER A 123 -0.66 -20.35 12.29
N ILE A 124 -1.55 -19.37 12.27
CA ILE A 124 -1.80 -18.52 11.08
C ILE A 124 -1.14 -17.16 11.28
N CYS A 125 -0.17 -16.85 10.43
CA CYS A 125 0.67 -15.66 10.48
C CYS A 125 0.46 -14.77 9.24
N ILE A 126 0.67 -13.47 9.41
CA ILE A 126 0.70 -12.49 8.32
C ILE A 126 2.06 -11.77 8.40
N GLU A 127 2.70 -11.62 7.25
CA GLU A 127 3.97 -10.89 7.05
C GLU A 127 3.76 -9.37 7.31
N GLU A 128 4.80 -8.64 7.72
CA GLU A 128 4.64 -7.24 8.17
C GLU A 128 4.63 -6.20 7.06
N ASP A 129 5.37 -6.43 5.99
CA ASP A 129 5.37 -5.58 4.80
C ASP A 129 4.14 -5.87 3.91
N LEU A 130 3.30 -6.86 4.26
CA LEU A 130 1.98 -7.05 3.65
C LEU A 130 1.00 -5.96 4.14
N PRO A 131 0.24 -5.30 3.24
CA PRO A 131 -0.69 -4.24 3.62
C PRO A 131 -1.76 -4.67 4.65
N ASP A 132 -2.18 -3.73 5.50
CA ASP A 132 -3.28 -3.89 6.47
C ASP A 132 -4.65 -3.99 5.78
N ASP A 133 -4.91 -5.14 5.17
CA ASP A 133 -6.07 -5.43 4.34
C ASP A 133 -7.19 -6.17 5.12
N PRO A 134 -8.42 -5.62 5.19
CA PRO A 134 -9.54 -6.26 5.86
C PRO A 134 -9.95 -7.63 5.29
N GLU A 135 -9.79 -7.87 4.00
CA GLU A 135 -10.09 -9.16 3.37
C GLU A 135 -9.03 -10.19 3.79
N VAL A 136 -7.74 -9.84 3.75
CA VAL A 136 -6.65 -10.72 4.19
C VAL A 136 -6.76 -11.06 5.68
N LEU A 137 -7.14 -10.09 6.52
CA LEU A 137 -7.42 -10.34 7.93
C LEU A 137 -8.59 -11.32 8.14
N SER A 138 -9.67 -11.15 7.38
CA SER A 138 -10.82 -12.08 7.42
C SER A 138 -10.45 -13.48 6.92
N ILE A 139 -9.62 -13.58 5.89
CA ILE A 139 -9.08 -14.84 5.38
C ILE A 139 -8.21 -15.54 6.43
N ALA A 140 -7.33 -14.80 7.12
CA ALA A 140 -6.51 -15.35 8.20
C ALA A 140 -7.36 -15.86 9.37
N GLU A 141 -8.49 -15.20 9.69
CA GLU A 141 -9.46 -15.71 10.66
C GLU A 141 -10.16 -16.99 10.18
N LEU A 142 -10.58 -17.07 8.92
CA LEU A 142 -11.17 -18.26 8.32
C LEU A 142 -10.17 -19.44 8.27
N LEU A 143 -8.88 -19.17 8.01
CA LEU A 143 -7.84 -20.20 7.97
C LEU A 143 -7.65 -20.91 9.30
N ARG A 144 -7.86 -20.24 10.45
CA ARG A 144 -7.84 -20.87 11.79
C ARG A 144 -8.87 -22.00 11.95
N LEU A 145 -9.92 -22.03 11.12
CA LEU A 145 -10.90 -23.11 11.07
C LEU A 145 -10.70 -24.03 9.85
N ASN A 146 -10.36 -23.46 8.69
CA ASN A 146 -10.16 -24.22 7.46
C ASN A 146 -8.98 -25.22 7.58
N VAL A 147 -7.84 -24.78 8.14
CA VAL A 147 -6.60 -25.57 8.16
C VAL A 147 -6.72 -26.82 9.05
N PRO A 148 -7.16 -26.76 10.33
CA PRO A 148 -7.39 -27.97 11.13
C PRO A 148 -8.39 -28.95 10.50
N LEU A 149 -9.40 -28.44 9.77
CA LEU A 149 -10.40 -29.27 9.10
C LEU A 149 -9.81 -30.02 7.90
N ALA A 150 -8.97 -29.34 7.10
CA ALA A 150 -8.24 -29.97 6.00
C ALA A 150 -7.21 -30.99 6.50
N MET A 151 -6.43 -30.65 7.54
CA MET A 151 -5.50 -31.58 8.20
C MET A 151 -6.21 -32.87 8.65
N LYS A 152 -7.34 -32.74 9.34
CA LYS A 152 -8.10 -33.90 9.83
C LYS A 152 -8.53 -34.83 8.68
N LEU A 153 -9.10 -34.29 7.61
CA LEU A 153 -9.51 -35.10 6.46
C LEU A 153 -8.32 -35.73 5.72
N ALA A 154 -7.21 -35.00 5.57
CA ALA A 154 -6.00 -35.54 4.96
C ALA A 154 -5.42 -36.70 5.79
N PHE A 155 -5.41 -36.59 7.12
CA PHE A 155 -4.97 -37.67 8.01
C PHE A 155 -5.91 -38.88 8.01
N ASP A 156 -7.22 -38.67 7.96
CA ASP A 156 -8.20 -39.73 7.79
C ASP A 156 -7.99 -40.46 6.45
N GLY A 157 -7.60 -39.73 5.39
CA GLY A 157 -7.26 -40.26 4.07
C GLY A 157 -5.97 -41.10 4.03
N LEU A 158 -4.95 -40.79 4.85
CA LEU A 158 -3.73 -41.58 4.93
C LEU A 158 -3.99 -43.02 5.40
N ASN A 159 -4.93 -43.22 6.33
CA ASN A 159 -5.15 -44.50 7.01
C ASN A 159 -5.72 -45.60 6.10
N GLY A 160 -4.85 -46.54 5.69
CA GLY A 160 -5.20 -47.66 4.81
C GLY A 160 -5.15 -47.34 3.31
N SER A 161 -4.65 -46.17 2.96
CA SER A 161 -4.31 -45.80 1.58
C SER A 161 -3.11 -46.57 1.04
N VAL A 162 -2.99 -46.65 -0.29
CA VAL A 162 -1.86 -47.29 -0.98
C VAL A 162 -1.42 -46.41 -2.15
N TYR A 163 -0.85 -45.25 -1.83
CA TYR A 163 -0.13 -44.41 -2.77
C TYR A 163 1.22 -45.05 -3.09
N LYS A 164 1.64 -45.03 -4.35
CA LYS A 164 2.85 -45.72 -4.82
C LYS A 164 4.08 -44.83 -4.81
N THR A 165 3.90 -43.53 -5.04
CA THR A 165 4.99 -42.56 -5.27
C THR A 165 5.22 -41.65 -4.06
N ARG A 166 4.20 -41.45 -3.22
CA ARG A 166 4.25 -40.67 -1.98
C ARG A 166 5.31 -41.18 -1.00
N ASP A 167 6.07 -40.27 -0.37
CA ASP A 167 6.92 -40.61 0.77
C ASP A 167 6.06 -41.08 1.95
N ASN A 168 6.41 -42.25 2.49
CA ASN A 168 5.71 -42.89 3.58
C ASN A 168 6.36 -42.63 4.97
N ALA A 169 7.30 -41.69 5.06
CA ALA A 169 7.84 -41.17 6.33
C ALA A 169 6.72 -40.81 7.33
N ILE A 170 5.63 -40.20 6.85
CA ILE A 170 4.40 -39.97 7.59
C ILE A 170 3.32 -40.91 7.04
N SER A 171 3.15 -42.09 7.66
CA SER A 171 2.15 -43.10 7.28
C SER A 171 0.98 -43.24 8.26
N ASP A 172 1.19 -42.85 9.53
CA ASP A 172 0.17 -42.84 10.58
C ASP A 172 0.49 -41.69 11.55
N VAL A 173 -0.46 -40.78 11.76
CA VAL A 173 -0.33 -39.68 12.71
C VAL A 173 -0.80 -40.06 14.13
N GLY A 174 -1.49 -41.20 14.30
CA GLY A 174 -1.95 -41.72 15.59
C GLY A 174 -0.83 -42.14 16.55
N GLY A 175 0.43 -42.16 16.08
CA GLY A 175 1.62 -42.32 16.90
C GLY A 175 2.03 -41.06 17.69
N PHE A 176 1.48 -39.89 17.38
CA PHE A 176 1.84 -38.61 17.99
C PHE A 176 0.78 -38.11 18.98
N GLU A 177 1.18 -37.28 19.94
CA GLU A 177 0.28 -36.60 20.87
C GLU A 177 -0.25 -35.30 20.30
N SER A 178 0.58 -34.56 19.56
CA SER A 178 0.17 -33.38 18.78
C SER A 178 0.86 -33.27 17.42
N VAL A 179 0.27 -32.47 16.52
CA VAL A 179 0.80 -32.12 15.20
C VAL A 179 0.84 -30.61 15.06
N GLU A 180 2.01 -30.05 14.71
CA GLU A 180 2.25 -28.61 14.53
C GLU A 180 2.33 -28.27 13.03
N LEU A 181 1.57 -27.26 12.60
CA LEU A 181 1.60 -26.68 11.24
C LEU A 181 1.52 -25.15 11.31
N SER A 182 2.36 -24.46 10.53
CA SER A 182 2.22 -23.01 10.33
C SER A 182 1.76 -22.66 8.92
N VAL A 183 0.98 -21.60 8.79
CA VAL A 183 0.63 -20.99 7.49
C VAL A 183 0.95 -19.50 7.54
N LEU A 184 1.82 -19.05 6.64
CA LEU A 184 2.24 -17.65 6.52
C LEU A 184 1.67 -17.03 5.23
N LEU A 185 0.88 -15.98 5.40
CA LEU A 185 0.42 -15.12 4.30
C LEU A 185 1.44 -13.99 4.07
N CYS A 186 1.95 -13.86 2.85
CA CYS A 186 3.01 -12.90 2.50
C CYS A 186 2.84 -12.30 1.09
N ASN A 187 3.72 -11.36 0.72
CA ASN A 187 3.82 -10.73 -0.61
C ASN A 187 4.80 -11.47 -1.54
N ASP A 188 4.79 -11.13 -2.83
CA ASP A 188 5.67 -11.75 -3.84
C ASP A 188 7.17 -11.48 -3.59
N GLU A 189 7.53 -10.34 -2.98
CA GLU A 189 8.93 -10.03 -2.69
C GLU A 189 9.48 -10.95 -1.60
N PHE A 190 8.71 -11.15 -0.53
CA PHE A 190 9.05 -12.06 0.56
C PHE A 190 9.17 -13.50 0.07
N ILE A 191 8.16 -14.01 -0.67
CA ILE A 191 8.21 -15.41 -1.14
C ILE A 191 9.32 -15.62 -2.17
N ARG A 192 9.61 -14.65 -3.06
CA ARG A 192 10.76 -14.72 -3.99
C ARG A 192 12.07 -14.81 -3.22
N LYS A 193 12.25 -14.00 -2.18
CA LYS A 193 13.46 -14.03 -1.35
C LYS A 193 13.58 -15.38 -0.64
N LEU A 194 12.50 -15.91 -0.09
CA LEU A 194 12.47 -17.22 0.55
C LEU A 194 12.79 -18.34 -0.45
N ASN A 195 12.19 -18.30 -1.65
CA ASN A 195 12.45 -19.26 -2.73
C ASN A 195 13.93 -19.25 -3.16
N LYS A 196 14.53 -18.07 -3.25
CA LYS A 196 15.97 -17.91 -3.51
C LYS A 196 16.84 -18.46 -2.38
N GLU A 197 16.44 -18.28 -1.13
CA GLU A 197 17.21 -18.77 0.03
C GLU A 197 17.10 -20.30 0.20
N TRP A 198 15.97 -20.91 -0.15
CA TRP A 198 15.71 -22.35 0.04
C TRP A 198 15.90 -23.22 -1.20
N ARG A 199 15.36 -22.82 -2.37
CA ARG A 199 15.45 -23.55 -3.65
C ARG A 199 16.56 -23.03 -4.57
N ASN A 200 17.18 -21.89 -4.24
CA ASN A 200 18.13 -21.16 -5.11
C ASN A 200 17.49 -20.68 -6.43
N GLU A 201 16.19 -20.38 -6.39
CA GLU A 201 15.39 -19.86 -7.50
C GLU A 201 15.00 -18.39 -7.27
N ASP A 202 15.45 -17.47 -8.13
CA ASP A 202 15.28 -16.02 -7.96
C ASP A 202 13.96 -15.50 -8.60
N HIS A 203 12.85 -16.19 -8.36
CA HIS A 203 11.51 -15.80 -8.81
C HIS A 203 10.44 -16.09 -7.75
N GLY A 204 9.37 -15.29 -7.75
CA GLY A 204 8.20 -15.54 -6.91
C GLY A 204 7.48 -16.82 -7.32
N THR A 205 6.85 -17.48 -6.36
CA THR A 205 6.01 -18.67 -6.55
C THR A 205 4.69 -18.45 -5.81
N ASP A 206 3.69 -19.28 -6.05
CA ASP A 206 2.40 -19.22 -5.36
C ASP A 206 2.45 -19.74 -3.93
N VAL A 207 3.01 -20.93 -3.73
CA VAL A 207 3.15 -21.59 -2.43
C VAL A 207 4.54 -22.23 -2.26
N LEU A 208 5.04 -22.25 -1.03
CA LEU A 208 6.19 -23.04 -0.59
C LEU A 208 5.82 -23.91 0.61
N SER A 209 6.12 -25.21 0.53
CA SER A 209 5.97 -26.16 1.63
C SER A 209 7.33 -26.53 2.21
N LEU A 210 7.63 -26.02 3.41
CA LEU A 210 8.90 -26.22 4.09
C LEU A 210 8.75 -27.30 5.15
N SER A 211 8.97 -28.56 4.78
CA SER A 211 8.86 -29.69 5.71
C SER A 211 9.91 -29.62 6.82
N GLN A 212 9.46 -29.75 8.06
CA GLN A 212 10.31 -29.82 9.26
C GLN A 212 10.39 -31.24 9.84
N HIS A 213 9.77 -32.23 9.19
CA HIS A 213 9.75 -33.61 9.65
C HIS A 213 11.14 -34.27 9.56
N VAL A 214 11.54 -35.00 10.61
CA VAL A 214 12.80 -35.75 10.67
C VAL A 214 12.50 -37.24 10.89
N PRO A 215 12.55 -38.09 9.84
CA PRO A 215 11.97 -39.46 9.86
C PRO A 215 12.49 -40.45 10.92
N ASP A 216 13.61 -40.18 11.57
CA ASP A 216 14.20 -41.04 12.62
C ASP A 216 13.99 -40.52 14.06
N LEU A 217 13.43 -39.33 14.24
CA LEU A 217 13.37 -38.65 15.53
C LEU A 217 12.05 -38.93 16.25
N LYS A 218 12.08 -39.83 17.25
CA LYS A 218 10.90 -40.20 18.07
C LYS A 218 10.54 -39.11 19.08
N LEU A 219 9.94 -38.03 18.59
CA LEU A 219 9.28 -37.00 19.39
C LEU A 219 7.78 -37.34 19.57
N PRO A 220 7.15 -36.90 20.67
CA PRO A 220 5.69 -37.00 20.83
C PRO A 220 4.92 -35.99 19.98
N ILE A 221 5.62 -35.01 19.38
CA ILE A 221 5.05 -33.96 18.53
C ILE A 221 5.54 -34.19 17.09
N LEU A 222 4.62 -34.15 16.13
CA LEU A 222 4.93 -34.12 14.71
C LEU A 222 4.97 -32.68 14.21
N MET A 223 6.16 -32.15 13.94
CA MET A 223 6.31 -30.89 13.23
C MET A 223 6.16 -31.17 11.73
N LEU A 224 5.02 -30.78 11.12
CA LEU A 224 4.85 -30.87 9.67
C LEU A 224 5.72 -29.82 8.98
N GLY A 225 5.66 -28.58 9.46
CA GLY A 225 6.45 -27.46 8.97
C GLY A 225 5.58 -26.26 8.61
N ASP A 226 5.99 -25.54 7.57
CA ASP A 226 5.42 -24.25 7.19
C ASP A 226 4.85 -24.28 5.76
N ILE A 227 3.66 -23.73 5.57
CA ILE A 227 3.08 -23.41 4.25
C ILE A 227 3.13 -21.90 4.08
N VAL A 228 3.97 -21.41 3.16
CA VAL A 228 4.09 -19.98 2.86
C VAL A 228 3.34 -19.69 1.56
N ILE A 229 2.29 -18.87 1.64
CA ILE A 229 1.42 -18.54 0.50
C ILE A 229 1.64 -17.06 0.15
N SER A 230 1.90 -16.79 -1.13
CA SER A 230 1.81 -15.43 -1.65
C SER A 230 0.34 -15.07 -1.86
N VAL A 231 -0.19 -14.18 -1.03
CA VAL A 231 -1.55 -13.62 -1.17
C VAL A 231 -1.69 -12.93 -2.53
N GLU A 232 -0.60 -12.31 -2.97
CA GLU A 232 -0.47 -11.69 -4.28
C GLU A 232 -0.62 -12.73 -5.40
N THR A 233 0.21 -13.78 -5.42
CA THR A 233 0.07 -14.79 -6.50
C THR A 233 -1.29 -15.48 -6.46
N ALA A 234 -1.83 -15.79 -5.27
CA ALA A 234 -3.17 -16.35 -5.11
C ALA A 234 -4.27 -15.45 -5.71
N ALA A 235 -4.23 -14.14 -5.46
CA ALA A 235 -5.25 -13.24 -6.01
C ALA A 235 -5.21 -13.11 -7.55
N ARG A 236 -4.05 -13.30 -8.20
CA ARG A 236 -3.97 -13.40 -9.68
C ARG A 236 -4.63 -14.67 -10.18
N GLN A 237 -4.28 -15.81 -9.58
CA GLN A 237 -4.84 -17.12 -9.94
C GLN A 237 -6.36 -17.16 -9.72
N ALA A 238 -6.86 -16.55 -8.64
CA ALA A 238 -8.29 -16.42 -8.36
C ALA A 238 -9.06 -15.65 -9.45
N GLU A 239 -8.51 -14.52 -9.94
CA GLU A 239 -9.12 -13.73 -11.03
C GLU A 239 -9.08 -14.51 -12.36
N GLU A 240 -7.93 -15.10 -12.70
CA GLU A 240 -7.75 -15.90 -13.92
C GLU A 240 -8.68 -17.12 -13.98
N ARG A 241 -8.96 -17.73 -12.82
CA ARG A 241 -9.82 -18.92 -12.66
C ARG A 241 -11.28 -18.56 -12.32
N GLY A 242 -11.61 -17.28 -12.15
CA GLY A 242 -12.97 -16.79 -11.94
C GLY A 242 -13.61 -17.18 -10.60
N HIS A 243 -12.84 -17.32 -9.53
CA HIS A 243 -13.33 -17.62 -8.18
C HIS A 243 -12.81 -16.61 -7.13
N SER A 244 -13.09 -16.82 -5.84
CA SER A 244 -12.74 -15.85 -4.79
C SER A 244 -11.34 -16.06 -4.20
N LEU A 245 -10.70 -15.02 -3.65
CA LEU A 245 -9.36 -15.11 -3.06
C LEU A 245 -9.28 -16.17 -1.95
N ILE A 246 -10.31 -16.30 -1.12
CA ILE A 246 -10.39 -17.36 -0.10
C ILE A 246 -10.48 -18.76 -0.72
N ASP A 247 -11.06 -18.93 -1.91
CA ASP A 247 -11.11 -20.21 -2.60
C ASP A 247 -9.72 -20.59 -3.16
N GLU A 248 -8.97 -19.65 -3.75
CA GLU A 248 -7.59 -19.91 -4.21
C GLU A 248 -6.63 -20.17 -3.06
N ILE A 249 -6.68 -19.37 -1.99
CA ILE A 249 -5.85 -19.60 -0.79
C ILE A 249 -6.17 -20.96 -0.15
N ARG A 250 -7.40 -21.46 -0.27
CA ARG A 250 -7.75 -22.83 0.13
C ARG A 250 -7.12 -23.89 -0.78
N ILE A 251 -7.12 -23.69 -2.10
CA ILE A 251 -6.45 -24.58 -3.07
C ILE A 251 -4.95 -24.66 -2.74
N LEU A 252 -4.26 -23.51 -2.69
CA LEU A 252 -2.83 -23.44 -2.36
C LEU A 252 -2.48 -24.03 -0.99
N MET A 253 -3.35 -23.85 0.02
CA MET A 253 -3.17 -24.44 1.34
C MET A 253 -3.32 -25.97 1.33
N VAL A 254 -4.31 -26.52 0.60
CA VAL A 254 -4.46 -27.99 0.45
C VAL A 254 -3.28 -28.57 -0.33
N HIS A 255 -2.89 -27.94 -1.44
CA HIS A 255 -1.74 -28.33 -2.23
C HIS A 255 -0.44 -28.34 -1.39
N GLY A 256 -0.23 -27.27 -0.63
CA GLY A 256 0.91 -27.14 0.28
C GLY A 256 0.91 -28.19 1.40
N LEU A 257 -0.27 -28.50 1.97
CA LEU A 257 -0.44 -29.56 2.96
C LEU A 257 -0.10 -30.94 2.39
N LEU A 258 -0.53 -31.26 1.16
CA LEU A 258 -0.18 -32.53 0.51
C LEU A 258 1.33 -32.68 0.33
N HIS A 259 2.04 -31.63 -0.07
CA HIS A 259 3.51 -31.67 -0.10
C HIS A 259 4.14 -31.95 1.28
N LEU A 260 3.61 -31.36 2.37
CA LEU A 260 4.08 -31.68 3.72
C LEU A 260 3.76 -33.12 4.17
N LEU A 261 2.80 -33.78 3.53
CA LEU A 261 2.46 -35.19 3.72
C LEU A 261 3.18 -36.13 2.73
N GLY A 262 4.20 -35.64 2.04
CA GLY A 262 5.09 -36.45 1.20
C GLY A 262 4.55 -36.74 -0.20
N TYR A 263 3.51 -36.06 -0.67
CA TYR A 263 3.17 -36.06 -2.08
C TYR A 263 4.13 -35.15 -2.84
N ASP A 264 4.53 -35.55 -4.04
CA ASP A 264 5.42 -34.76 -4.89
C ASP A 264 5.08 -35.00 -6.36
N HIS A 265 4.35 -34.06 -6.95
CA HIS A 265 3.90 -34.14 -8.34
C HIS A 265 5.05 -33.95 -9.35
N GLU A 266 6.18 -33.34 -8.96
CA GLU A 266 7.33 -33.12 -9.86
C GLU A 266 8.09 -34.43 -10.19
N VAL A 267 7.83 -35.53 -9.46
CA VAL A 267 8.61 -36.79 -9.56
C VAL A 267 8.22 -37.67 -10.75
N SER A 268 6.94 -37.73 -11.12
CA SER A 268 6.41 -38.60 -12.19
C SER A 268 4.94 -38.31 -12.50
N GLU A 269 4.49 -38.62 -13.72
CA GLU A 269 3.07 -38.56 -14.12
C GLU A 269 2.16 -39.35 -13.16
N GLU A 270 2.61 -40.52 -12.65
CA GLU A 270 1.84 -41.27 -11.65
C GLU A 270 1.72 -40.55 -10.30
N ALA A 271 2.71 -39.75 -9.91
CA ALA A 271 2.68 -38.96 -8.67
C ALA A 271 1.80 -37.71 -8.80
N GLU A 272 1.84 -37.06 -9.96
CA GLU A 272 0.95 -35.96 -10.33
C GLU A 272 -0.53 -36.40 -10.25
N VAL A 273 -0.88 -37.53 -10.87
CA VAL A 273 -2.24 -38.09 -10.82
C VAL A 273 -2.65 -38.57 -9.41
N GLU A 274 -1.72 -39.12 -8.61
CA GLU A 274 -2.02 -39.48 -7.22
C GLU A 274 -2.28 -38.23 -6.36
N MET A 275 -1.54 -37.14 -6.56
CA MET A 275 -1.70 -35.88 -5.83
C MET A 275 -2.93 -35.07 -6.29
N GLU A 276 -3.18 -34.94 -7.60
CA GLU A 276 -4.35 -34.24 -8.16
C GLU A 276 -5.66 -34.83 -7.61
N LYS A 277 -5.73 -36.17 -7.58
CA LYS A 277 -6.89 -36.90 -7.07
C LYS A 277 -7.12 -36.64 -5.58
N GLU A 278 -6.07 -36.59 -4.77
CA GLU A 278 -6.22 -36.31 -3.33
C GLU A 278 -6.61 -34.86 -3.07
N GLU A 279 -6.04 -33.92 -3.85
CA GLU A 279 -6.42 -32.51 -3.80
C GLU A 279 -7.90 -32.32 -4.13
N GLU A 280 -8.38 -32.96 -5.20
CA GLU A 280 -9.80 -32.91 -5.60
C GLU A 280 -10.72 -33.56 -4.54
N LEU A 281 -10.28 -34.66 -3.90
CA LEU A 281 -11.02 -35.32 -2.83
C LEU A 281 -11.16 -34.43 -1.59
N LEU A 282 -10.08 -33.76 -1.18
CA LEU A 282 -10.10 -32.84 -0.04
C LEU A 282 -10.99 -31.62 -0.31
N LEU A 283 -10.79 -30.94 -1.44
CA LEU A 283 -11.60 -29.77 -1.83
C LEU A 283 -13.10 -30.10 -1.89
N LYS A 284 -13.48 -31.23 -2.51
CA LYS A 284 -14.87 -31.70 -2.57
C LYS A 284 -15.43 -32.05 -1.19
N SER A 285 -14.66 -32.75 -0.35
CA SER A 285 -15.11 -33.19 0.99
C SER A 285 -15.32 -32.01 1.94
N LEU A 286 -14.53 -30.94 1.77
CA LEU A 286 -14.64 -29.67 2.49
C LEU A 286 -15.75 -28.75 1.96
N GLY A 287 -16.32 -29.07 0.79
CA GLY A 287 -17.30 -28.22 0.11
C GLY A 287 -16.72 -26.91 -0.41
N TRP A 288 -15.40 -26.86 -0.65
CA TRP A 288 -14.69 -25.69 -1.14
C TRP A 288 -14.76 -25.63 -2.66
N LYS A 289 -14.78 -24.40 -3.20
CA LYS A 289 -14.87 -24.19 -4.66
C LYS A 289 -13.46 -24.13 -5.24
N GLY A 290 -13.34 -24.62 -6.47
CA GLY A 290 -12.07 -24.67 -7.19
C GLY A 290 -11.92 -25.98 -7.95
N LYS A 291 -11.01 -25.97 -8.91
CA LYS A 291 -10.30 -27.18 -9.35
C LYS A 291 -8.98 -27.24 -8.57
N GLY A 292 -8.36 -28.42 -8.49
CA GLY A 292 -7.02 -28.50 -7.90
C GLY A 292 -5.98 -27.69 -8.69
N LEU A 293 -4.86 -27.35 -8.06
CA LEU A 293 -3.78 -26.57 -8.65
C LEU A 293 -3.20 -27.27 -9.88
N ILE A 294 -2.94 -28.58 -9.75
CA ILE A 294 -2.45 -29.47 -10.83
C ILE A 294 -3.44 -29.48 -12.01
N GLN A 295 -4.72 -29.74 -11.73
CA GLN A 295 -5.78 -29.74 -12.75
C GLN A 295 -5.89 -28.37 -13.46
N SER A 296 -5.72 -27.28 -12.72
CA SER A 296 -5.76 -25.93 -13.25
C SER A 296 -4.55 -25.60 -14.14
N ALA A 297 -3.40 -26.23 -13.92
CA ALA A 297 -2.23 -26.12 -14.78
C ALA A 297 -2.46 -26.85 -16.13
N HIS A 298 -2.96 -28.10 -16.10
CA HIS A 298 -3.28 -28.84 -17.33
C HIS A 298 -4.36 -28.15 -18.20
N ASP A 299 -5.39 -27.55 -17.59
CA ASP A 299 -6.39 -26.76 -18.32
C ASP A 299 -5.72 -25.58 -19.06
N ALA A 300 -4.77 -24.88 -18.42
CA ALA A 300 -4.06 -23.77 -19.04
C ALA A 300 -3.20 -24.22 -20.25
N GLU A 301 -2.45 -25.32 -20.11
CA GLU A 301 -1.61 -25.87 -21.19
C GLU A 301 -2.42 -26.39 -22.38
N THR A 302 -3.58 -27.02 -22.12
CA THR A 302 -4.47 -27.49 -23.19
C THR A 302 -5.18 -26.36 -23.91
N HIS A 303 -5.50 -25.25 -23.23
CA HIS A 303 -6.01 -24.05 -23.88
C HIS A 303 -4.97 -23.39 -24.80
N VAL A 304 -3.70 -23.31 -24.41
CA VAL A 304 -2.61 -22.73 -25.23
C VAL A 304 -2.40 -23.53 -26.54
N ASN A 305 -2.52 -24.86 -26.50
CA ASN A 305 -2.30 -25.72 -27.67
C ASN A 305 -3.47 -25.75 -28.68
N SER A 306 -4.55 -24.98 -28.47
CA SER A 306 -5.78 -25.08 -29.28
C SER A 306 -6.03 -23.93 -30.26
N HIS A 307 -5.10 -22.96 -30.36
CA HIS A 307 -5.24 -21.81 -31.26
C HIS A 307 -4.56 -22.00 -32.63
N GLU A 308 -5.37 -22.33 -33.64
CA GLU A 308 -4.98 -22.29 -35.06
C GLU A 308 -4.59 -20.88 -35.53
N GLU A 309 -3.72 -20.85 -36.55
CA GLU A 309 -3.01 -19.68 -37.05
C GLU A 309 -3.90 -18.52 -37.55
N LYS A 310 -3.51 -17.28 -37.21
CA LYS A 310 -3.77 -16.10 -38.04
C LYS A 310 -2.46 -15.32 -38.24
N PRO A 311 -2.06 -15.02 -39.48
CA PRO A 311 -0.80 -14.32 -39.73
C PRO A 311 -0.92 -12.80 -39.57
N ASP A 312 0.21 -12.20 -39.22
CA ASP A 312 0.61 -10.79 -39.37
C ASP A 312 -0.28 -9.68 -38.73
N GLY A 313 0.22 -8.86 -37.81
CA GLY A 313 1.52 -8.91 -37.14
C GLY A 313 1.85 -7.61 -36.41
N GLU A 314 2.07 -7.67 -35.09
CA GLU A 314 2.82 -6.67 -34.35
C GLU A 314 3.47 -7.34 -33.12
N LEU A 315 4.80 -7.50 -33.17
CA LEU A 315 5.59 -8.09 -32.10
C LEU A 315 5.68 -7.14 -30.90
N LEU A 316 4.71 -7.24 -29.99
CA LEU A 316 4.81 -6.65 -28.66
C LEU A 316 6.02 -7.27 -27.94
N LYS A 317 7.05 -6.43 -27.74
CA LYS A 317 8.21 -6.78 -26.93
C LYS A 317 7.84 -6.68 -25.46
N ASP A 318 7.30 -7.76 -24.91
CA ASP A 318 7.20 -7.94 -23.46
C ASP A 318 8.59 -8.10 -22.84
N ARG A 319 9.24 -6.95 -22.65
CA ARG A 319 10.38 -6.82 -21.75
C ARG A 319 9.86 -6.74 -20.33
N LYS A 320 10.01 -7.86 -19.60
CA LYS A 320 10.17 -7.95 -18.15
C LYS A 320 10.01 -6.62 -17.39
N ARG A 321 8.82 -6.40 -16.83
CA ARG A 321 8.63 -5.58 -15.63
C ARG A 321 8.30 -6.52 -14.47
N GLU A 322 9.35 -7.06 -13.87
CA GLU A 322 9.29 -7.62 -12.51
C GLU A 322 8.96 -6.46 -11.55
N GLY A 323 7.99 -6.66 -10.63
CA GLY A 323 7.58 -5.65 -9.66
C GLY A 323 6.44 -4.73 -10.12
N SER A 324 5.25 -5.29 -10.36
CA SER A 324 4.01 -4.50 -10.45
C SER A 324 2.87 -5.26 -9.79
N LEU A 325 2.46 -4.75 -8.62
CA LEU A 325 1.38 -5.26 -7.78
C LEU A 325 0.07 -5.32 -8.57
N ARG A 326 -0.43 -6.53 -8.83
CA ARG A 326 -1.66 -6.81 -9.60
C ARG A 326 -2.87 -7.05 -8.69
N PHE A 327 -2.98 -6.28 -7.62
CA PHE A 327 -4.05 -6.44 -6.63
C PHE A 327 -4.87 -5.18 -6.58
N TYR A 328 -6.19 -5.40 -6.59
CA TYR A 328 -7.21 -4.44 -6.97
C TYR A 328 -7.16 -4.04 -8.45
N LYS A 329 -8.17 -4.52 -9.18
CA LYS A 329 -8.68 -3.82 -10.36
C LYS A 329 -9.19 -2.47 -9.86
N PRO A 330 -8.52 -1.36 -10.19
CA PRO A 330 -8.74 -0.11 -9.48
C PRO A 330 -10.18 0.36 -9.63
N GLN A 331 -10.79 0.76 -8.50
CA GLN A 331 -12.17 1.25 -8.45
C GLN A 331 -12.42 2.41 -9.44
N PHE A 332 -11.38 3.21 -9.71
CA PHE A 332 -11.43 4.38 -10.59
C PHE A 332 -10.41 4.29 -11.72
N LYS A 333 -10.77 4.79 -12.91
CA LYS A 333 -9.86 4.89 -14.05
C LYS A 333 -9.00 6.17 -13.98
N TYR A 334 -9.47 7.20 -13.29
CA TYR A 334 -8.80 8.48 -13.16
C TYR A 334 -8.90 9.03 -11.74
N ILE A 335 -7.84 9.70 -11.30
CA ILE A 335 -7.83 10.51 -10.07
C ILE A 335 -7.59 11.95 -10.47
N PHE A 336 -8.54 12.83 -10.18
CA PHE A 336 -8.39 14.27 -10.32
C PHE A 336 -7.86 14.86 -9.02
N CYS A 337 -6.77 15.61 -9.08
CA CYS A 337 -6.03 15.98 -7.87
C CYS A 337 -5.57 17.44 -7.91
N ASP A 338 -5.80 18.21 -6.84
CA ASP A 338 -5.16 19.52 -6.67
C ASP A 338 -3.70 19.41 -6.20
N MET A 339 -2.97 20.51 -6.35
CA MET A 339 -1.60 20.68 -5.92
C MET A 339 -1.46 21.39 -4.56
N ASP A 340 -1.62 22.71 -4.53
CA ASP A 340 -1.40 23.51 -3.32
C ASP A 340 -2.40 23.10 -2.22
N GLY A 341 -1.93 22.64 -1.07
CA GLY A 341 -2.82 22.18 0.01
C GLY A 341 -3.28 20.73 -0.11
N THR A 342 -2.95 20.05 -1.21
CA THR A 342 -3.36 18.66 -1.50
C THR A 342 -2.18 17.73 -1.82
N LEU A 343 -1.62 17.74 -3.05
CA LEU A 343 -0.39 16.99 -3.37
C LEU A 343 0.88 17.65 -2.81
N LEU A 344 0.84 18.96 -2.59
CA LEU A 344 1.92 19.73 -2.02
C LEU A 344 1.69 19.94 -0.53
N ASN A 345 2.69 19.59 0.26
CA ASN A 345 2.74 19.89 1.69
C ASN A 345 2.88 21.40 1.95
N SER A 346 2.88 21.82 3.22
CA SER A 346 3.04 23.22 3.64
C SER A 346 4.34 23.91 3.16
N LYS A 347 5.32 23.14 2.66
CA LYS A 347 6.58 23.64 2.09
C LYS A 347 6.55 23.72 0.56
N SER A 348 5.39 23.55 -0.06
CA SER A 348 5.18 23.51 -1.52
C SER A 348 5.95 22.38 -2.23
N GLN A 349 6.12 21.23 -1.55
CA GLN A 349 6.87 20.06 -2.06
C GLN A 349 5.99 18.81 -2.12
N ILE A 350 6.22 17.96 -3.13
CA ILE A 350 5.67 16.60 -3.18
C ILE A 350 6.58 15.69 -2.33
N SER A 351 6.01 14.97 -1.36
CA SER A 351 6.77 14.05 -0.51
C SER A 351 7.19 12.78 -1.24
N SER A 352 8.19 12.06 -0.70
CA SER A 352 8.60 10.77 -1.24
C SER A 352 7.49 9.70 -1.14
N THR A 353 6.62 9.78 -0.12
CA THR A 353 5.42 8.94 0.03
C THR A 353 4.44 9.21 -1.12
N THR A 354 4.11 10.47 -1.38
CA THR A 354 3.22 10.87 -2.48
C THR A 354 3.81 10.52 -3.85
N VAL A 355 5.12 10.64 -4.05
CA VAL A 355 5.81 10.16 -5.26
C VAL A 355 5.63 8.65 -5.44
N LYS A 356 5.74 7.84 -4.37
CA LYS A 356 5.48 6.38 -4.45
C LYS A 356 4.03 6.09 -4.79
N ALA A 357 3.07 6.74 -4.12
CA ALA A 357 1.63 6.56 -4.39
C ALA A 357 1.28 6.91 -5.84
N LEU A 358 1.78 8.04 -6.36
CA LEU A 358 1.58 8.44 -7.76
C LEU A 358 2.15 7.41 -8.75
N LYS A 359 3.35 6.87 -8.48
CA LYS A 359 3.94 5.78 -9.30
C LYS A 359 3.10 4.51 -9.25
N GLU A 360 2.54 4.19 -8.09
CA GLU A 360 1.78 2.95 -7.87
C GLU A 360 0.36 3.00 -8.45
N VAL A 361 -0.34 4.12 -8.28
CA VAL A 361 -1.61 4.40 -8.97
C VAL A 361 -1.43 4.29 -10.49
N SER A 362 -0.34 4.85 -11.02
CA SER A 362 -0.01 4.78 -12.45
C SER A 362 0.42 3.37 -12.92
N SER A 363 1.15 2.61 -12.09
CA SER A 363 1.56 1.22 -12.42
C SER A 363 0.35 0.29 -12.56
N ARG A 364 -0.70 0.51 -11.75
CA ARG A 364 -1.99 -0.18 -11.81
C ARG A 364 -2.95 0.35 -12.88
N GLY A 365 -2.49 1.27 -13.74
CA GLY A 365 -3.24 1.75 -14.91
C GLY A 365 -4.25 2.88 -14.63
N VAL A 366 -4.30 3.41 -13.40
CA VAL A 366 -5.10 4.58 -13.05
C VAL A 366 -4.38 5.86 -13.47
N LYS A 367 -5.09 6.77 -14.13
CA LYS A 367 -4.49 8.01 -14.63
C LYS A 367 -4.73 9.17 -13.68
N VAL A 368 -3.65 9.67 -13.06
CA VAL A 368 -3.70 10.90 -12.29
C VAL A 368 -3.74 12.11 -13.23
N VAL A 369 -4.66 13.03 -12.97
CA VAL A 369 -4.89 14.25 -13.75
C VAL A 369 -4.90 15.44 -12.80
N ILE A 370 -4.07 16.43 -13.07
CA ILE A 370 -3.94 17.62 -12.22
C ILE A 370 -5.05 18.62 -12.53
N ALA A 371 -5.69 19.13 -11.46
CA ALA A 371 -6.75 20.14 -11.53
C ALA A 371 -6.44 21.29 -10.55
N THR A 372 -5.82 22.37 -11.05
CA THR A 372 -5.16 23.35 -10.18
C THR A 372 -5.34 24.81 -10.61
N GLY A 373 -5.05 25.73 -9.68
CA GLY A 373 -4.96 27.17 -9.92
C GLY A 373 -3.67 27.61 -10.64
N LYS A 374 -2.63 26.77 -10.64
CA LYS A 374 -1.32 27.04 -11.26
C LYS A 374 -1.35 27.04 -12.79
N SER A 375 -0.30 27.61 -13.40
CA SER A 375 0.01 27.39 -14.83
C SER A 375 0.50 25.95 -15.10
N ARG A 376 0.37 25.47 -16.34
CA ARG A 376 0.81 24.12 -16.73
C ARG A 376 2.32 23.95 -16.59
N SER A 377 3.07 24.96 -17.03
CA SER A 377 4.52 25.06 -16.87
C SER A 377 4.97 24.95 -15.39
N ALA A 378 4.27 25.57 -14.44
CA ALA A 378 4.57 25.42 -13.02
C ALA A 378 4.40 23.97 -12.53
N VAL A 379 3.31 23.31 -12.92
CA VAL A 379 3.09 21.88 -12.60
C VAL A 379 4.20 21.01 -13.17
N ILE A 380 4.56 21.20 -14.44
CA ILE A 380 5.61 20.41 -15.10
C ILE A 380 6.96 20.62 -14.41
N ASN A 381 7.29 21.83 -13.98
CA ASN A 381 8.52 22.11 -13.23
C ASN A 381 8.55 21.35 -11.89
N ILE A 382 7.48 21.42 -11.09
CA ILE A 382 7.37 20.70 -9.81
C ILE A 382 7.51 19.18 -10.01
N PHE A 383 6.80 18.61 -10.98
CA PHE A 383 6.86 17.17 -11.27
C PHE A 383 8.23 16.73 -11.82
N LYS A 384 9.02 17.65 -12.39
CA LYS A 384 10.37 17.39 -12.88
C LYS A 384 11.39 17.27 -11.74
N GLU A 385 11.20 17.97 -10.62
CA GLU A 385 12.07 17.84 -9.43
C GLU A 385 12.00 16.46 -8.79
N VAL A 386 10.89 15.75 -8.96
CA VAL A 386 10.63 14.42 -8.39
C VAL A 386 10.66 13.27 -9.41
N ASP A 387 11.17 13.52 -10.62
CA ASP A 387 11.27 12.54 -11.71
C ASP A 387 9.92 11.87 -12.06
N LEU A 388 8.87 12.70 -12.13
CA LEU A 388 7.51 12.34 -12.54
C LEU A 388 6.99 13.19 -13.72
N ALA A 389 7.86 13.98 -14.35
CA ALA A 389 7.54 14.73 -15.57
C ALA A 389 8.01 14.00 -16.84
N GLY A 390 7.35 14.26 -17.96
CA GLY A 390 7.74 13.77 -19.29
C GLY A 390 6.85 12.66 -19.83
N LYS A 391 7.32 11.98 -20.90
CA LYS A 391 6.50 11.04 -21.68
C LYS A 391 5.99 9.86 -20.87
N ASP A 392 6.82 9.34 -19.97
CA ASP A 392 6.52 8.18 -19.12
C ASP A 392 6.20 8.60 -17.67
N GLY A 393 6.03 9.90 -17.43
CA GLY A 393 5.66 10.49 -16.14
C GLY A 393 4.16 10.75 -15.99
N ILE A 394 3.78 11.37 -14.87
CA ILE A 394 2.39 11.76 -14.57
C ILE A 394 1.99 13.01 -15.37
N VAL A 395 2.88 14.00 -15.50
CA VAL A 395 2.58 15.28 -16.16
C VAL A 395 3.58 15.59 -17.26
N SER A 396 3.09 16.09 -18.41
CA SER A 396 3.92 16.62 -19.49
C SER A 396 3.14 17.55 -20.40
N GLU A 397 3.79 18.09 -21.42
CA GLU A 397 3.10 18.82 -22.49
C GLU A 397 2.07 17.98 -23.26
N PHE A 398 2.07 16.66 -23.08
CA PHE A 398 1.13 15.73 -23.72
C PHE A 398 0.12 15.12 -22.73
N SER A 399 0.23 15.40 -21.42
CA SER A 399 -0.73 14.91 -20.44
C SER A 399 -2.00 15.77 -20.42
N PRO A 400 -3.19 15.18 -20.19
CA PRO A 400 -4.40 15.94 -19.92
C PRO A 400 -4.28 16.69 -18.58
N GLY A 401 -5.10 17.72 -18.39
CA GLY A 401 -5.13 18.49 -17.14
C GLY A 401 -6.00 19.74 -17.20
N VAL A 402 -6.31 20.27 -16.02
CA VAL A 402 -7.15 21.46 -15.81
C VAL A 402 -6.32 22.49 -15.05
N PHE A 403 -6.06 23.65 -15.67
CA PHE A 403 -5.10 24.64 -15.17
C PHE A 403 -5.75 26.02 -15.07
N LEU A 404 -5.11 26.93 -14.32
CA LEU A 404 -5.60 28.28 -14.06
C LEU A 404 -7.08 28.28 -13.62
N GLN A 405 -7.46 27.44 -12.66
CA GLN A 405 -8.85 27.32 -12.15
C GLN A 405 -9.89 26.87 -13.21
N GLY A 406 -9.46 26.10 -14.22
CA GLY A 406 -10.32 25.64 -15.32
C GLY A 406 -10.46 26.62 -16.48
N LEU A 407 -9.64 27.68 -16.51
CA LEU A 407 -9.55 28.59 -17.65
C LEU A 407 -8.75 28.01 -18.82
N LEU A 408 -7.96 26.96 -18.59
CA LEU A 408 -7.27 26.15 -19.59
C LEU A 408 -7.54 24.67 -19.32
N VAL A 409 -8.00 23.94 -20.33
CA VAL A 409 -8.25 22.50 -20.26
C VAL A 409 -7.52 21.80 -21.41
N TYR A 410 -6.65 20.85 -21.09
CA TYR A 410 -5.91 20.05 -22.05
C TYR A 410 -6.35 18.58 -22.01
N GLY A 411 -6.49 17.98 -23.18
CA GLY A 411 -7.01 16.64 -23.41
C GLY A 411 -5.94 15.60 -23.72
N LYS A 412 -6.38 14.53 -24.41
CA LYS A 412 -5.49 13.48 -24.96
C LYS A 412 -4.36 14.13 -25.78
N GLN A 413 -3.14 13.67 -25.57
CA GLN A 413 -1.94 14.16 -26.28
C GLN A 413 -1.68 15.67 -26.12
N GLY A 414 -2.21 16.31 -25.06
CA GLY A 414 -1.99 17.73 -24.79
C GLY A 414 -2.78 18.68 -25.71
N GLN A 415 -3.81 18.20 -26.39
CA GLN A 415 -4.71 19.06 -27.17
C GLN A 415 -5.39 20.10 -26.26
N GLU A 416 -5.28 21.39 -26.56
CA GLU A 416 -6.11 22.42 -25.90
C GLU A 416 -7.58 22.20 -26.30
N ILE A 417 -8.41 21.78 -25.35
CA ILE A 417 -9.86 21.60 -25.53
C ILE A 417 -10.56 22.95 -25.35
N PHE A 418 -10.08 23.75 -24.39
CA PHE A 418 -10.74 24.98 -23.97
C PHE A 418 -9.77 26.00 -23.41
N ARG A 419 -10.07 27.26 -23.71
CA ARG A 419 -9.44 28.45 -23.16
C ARG A 419 -10.51 29.51 -22.88
N LYS A 420 -10.42 30.19 -21.75
CA LYS A 420 -11.22 31.39 -21.47
C LYS A 420 -10.33 32.55 -21.04
N ASN A 421 -10.40 33.63 -21.80
CA ASN A 421 -9.65 34.86 -21.54
C ASN A 421 -10.49 35.83 -20.70
N LEU A 422 -9.83 36.63 -19.86
CA LEU A 422 -10.40 37.77 -19.15
C LEU A 422 -10.73 38.88 -20.16
N ASP A 423 -11.83 39.60 -19.91
CA ASP A 423 -12.20 40.76 -20.71
C ASP A 423 -11.05 41.80 -20.69
N PRO A 424 -10.51 42.22 -21.86
CA PRO A 424 -9.42 43.19 -21.92
C PRO A 424 -9.73 44.54 -21.24
N SER A 425 -11.01 44.92 -21.10
CA SER A 425 -11.42 46.10 -20.32
C SER A 425 -11.20 45.89 -18.82
N VAL A 426 -11.61 44.74 -18.27
CA VAL A 426 -11.38 44.38 -16.86
C VAL A 426 -9.89 44.23 -16.58
N CYS A 427 -9.13 43.61 -17.49
CA CYS A 427 -7.68 43.49 -17.37
C CYS A 427 -6.99 44.87 -17.39
N ARG A 428 -7.43 45.79 -18.27
CA ARG A 428 -6.97 47.18 -18.32
C ARG A 428 -7.26 47.93 -17.03
N GLU A 429 -8.50 47.84 -16.52
CA GLU A 429 -8.91 48.45 -15.25
C GLU A 429 -8.05 47.94 -14.08
N ALA A 430 -7.81 46.63 -14.00
CA ALA A 430 -6.97 46.04 -12.96
C ALA A 430 -5.51 46.52 -13.04
N CYS A 431 -4.95 46.59 -14.25
CA CYS A 431 -3.60 47.11 -14.48
C CYS A 431 -3.47 48.60 -14.13
N LEU A 432 -4.46 49.44 -14.45
CA LEU A 432 -4.47 50.86 -14.10
C LEU A 432 -4.62 51.07 -12.59
N TYR A 433 -5.52 50.34 -11.94
CA TYR A 433 -5.68 50.35 -10.48
C TYR A 433 -4.38 49.93 -9.77
N SER A 434 -3.72 48.89 -10.27
CA SER A 434 -2.43 48.39 -9.78
C SER A 434 -1.37 49.51 -9.81
N LEU A 435 -1.24 50.21 -10.94
CA LEU A 435 -0.32 51.35 -11.09
C LEU A 435 -0.66 52.54 -10.17
N GLU A 436 -1.94 52.93 -10.10
CA GLU A 436 -2.40 54.07 -9.30
C GLU A 436 -2.21 53.85 -7.80
N ASN A 437 -2.59 52.66 -7.31
CA ASN A 437 -2.55 52.31 -5.89
C ASN A 437 -1.23 51.65 -5.46
N LYS A 438 -0.31 51.39 -6.41
CA LYS A 438 0.98 50.73 -6.22
C LYS A 438 0.89 49.32 -5.61
N VAL A 439 -0.20 48.61 -5.92
CA VAL A 439 -0.42 47.21 -5.50
C VAL A 439 0.14 46.29 -6.58
N PRO A 440 1.11 45.42 -6.29
CA PRO A 440 1.68 44.51 -7.28
C PRO A 440 0.62 43.61 -7.92
N LEU A 441 0.71 43.45 -9.24
CA LEU A 441 -0.19 42.64 -10.06
C LEU A 441 0.60 41.76 -11.04
N ILE A 442 0.11 40.54 -11.27
CA ILE A 442 0.56 39.65 -12.34
C ILE A 442 -0.64 39.27 -13.21
N ALA A 443 -0.46 39.33 -14.52
CA ALA A 443 -1.37 38.81 -15.52
C ALA A 443 -0.83 37.47 -16.07
N PHE A 444 -1.67 36.45 -16.13
CA PHE A 444 -1.32 35.12 -16.62
C PHE A 444 -1.78 34.96 -18.07
N GLY A 445 -0.84 34.66 -18.96
CA GLY A 445 -1.05 34.38 -20.37
C GLY A 445 -0.46 33.02 -20.76
N LYS A 446 -1.27 31.96 -20.64
CA LYS A 446 -0.88 30.55 -20.71
C LYS A 446 0.26 30.20 -19.74
N ASP A 447 1.45 30.05 -20.29
CA ASP A 447 2.70 29.64 -19.65
C ASP A 447 3.63 30.85 -19.44
N ARG A 448 3.11 32.07 -19.59
CA ARG A 448 3.79 33.33 -19.33
C ARG A 448 3.08 34.08 -18.22
N CYS A 449 3.87 34.71 -17.36
CA CYS A 449 3.43 35.67 -16.37
C CYS A 449 3.93 37.06 -16.81
N LEU A 450 3.06 38.06 -16.83
CA LEU A 450 3.40 39.44 -17.16
C LEU A 450 3.11 40.33 -15.95
N SER A 451 3.98 41.30 -15.65
CA SER A 451 3.73 42.28 -14.59
C SER A 451 4.10 43.69 -15.03
N LEU A 452 3.54 44.69 -14.35
CA LEU A 452 3.93 46.10 -14.48
C LEU A 452 4.92 46.53 -13.37
N PHE A 453 5.30 45.59 -12.49
CA PHE A 453 6.04 45.84 -11.26
C PHE A 453 7.23 44.89 -11.12
N ASP A 454 8.43 45.46 -11.03
CA ASP A 454 9.58 44.79 -10.41
C ASP A 454 9.42 44.89 -8.88
N HIS A 455 8.97 43.82 -8.24
CA HIS A 455 8.63 43.80 -6.82
C HIS A 455 8.91 42.42 -6.18
N PRO A 456 9.43 42.33 -4.93
CA PRO A 456 9.73 41.05 -4.30
C PRO A 456 8.56 40.07 -4.21
N SER A 457 7.32 40.56 -4.04
CA SER A 457 6.12 39.70 -4.07
C SER A 457 5.85 39.11 -5.46
N VAL A 458 6.27 39.77 -6.54
CA VAL A 458 6.11 39.23 -7.90
C VAL A 458 7.12 38.09 -8.13
N ASP A 459 8.36 38.27 -7.70
CA ASP A 459 9.38 37.21 -7.70
C ASP A 459 9.05 36.03 -6.75
N SER A 460 8.23 36.25 -5.71
CA SER A 460 7.86 35.18 -4.77
C SER A 460 6.98 34.09 -5.40
N LEU A 461 6.16 34.42 -6.39
CA LEU A 461 5.39 33.41 -7.15
C LEU A 461 6.27 32.48 -7.97
N HIS A 462 7.36 33.01 -8.53
CA HIS A 462 8.35 32.19 -9.23
C HIS A 462 9.13 31.29 -8.26
N THR A 463 9.60 31.86 -7.15
CA THR A 463 10.53 31.21 -6.23
C THR A 463 9.88 30.30 -5.18
N VAL A 464 8.61 30.52 -4.83
CA VAL A 464 7.87 29.71 -3.84
C VAL A 464 6.83 28.82 -4.51
N TYR A 465 6.08 29.37 -5.47
CA TYR A 465 4.94 28.66 -6.10
C TYR A 465 5.26 28.03 -7.46
N ASN A 466 6.52 28.16 -7.92
CA ASN A 466 7.08 27.62 -9.17
C ASN A 466 6.44 28.17 -10.46
N GLU A 467 5.76 29.30 -10.40
CA GLU A 467 5.20 29.95 -11.59
C GLU A 467 6.30 30.47 -12.54
N PRO A 468 6.01 30.66 -13.84
CA PRO A 468 6.91 31.35 -14.75
C PRO A 468 7.35 32.70 -14.17
N LYS A 469 8.65 33.02 -14.29
CA LYS A 469 9.15 34.33 -13.87
C LYS A 469 8.41 35.42 -14.64
N ALA A 470 7.87 36.41 -13.92
CA ALA A 470 7.11 37.48 -14.53
C ALA A 470 8.00 38.36 -15.43
N GLU A 471 7.55 38.58 -16.65
CA GLU A 471 8.15 39.53 -17.59
C GLU A 471 7.64 40.94 -17.27
N ILE A 472 8.56 41.89 -17.10
CA ILE A 472 8.20 43.27 -16.72
C ILE A 472 7.85 44.08 -17.97
N MET A 473 6.57 44.42 -18.09
CA MET A 473 5.99 45.12 -19.24
C MET A 473 6.05 46.65 -19.04
N PRO A 474 6.39 47.44 -20.07
CA PRO A 474 6.62 48.88 -19.93
C PRO A 474 5.33 49.72 -19.83
N SER A 475 4.18 49.18 -20.28
CA SER A 475 2.87 49.82 -20.08
C SER A 475 1.74 48.79 -20.16
N VAL A 476 0.53 49.21 -19.76
CA VAL A 476 -0.70 48.42 -19.84
C VAL A 476 -1.00 47.99 -21.28
N GLU A 477 -0.74 48.86 -22.26
CA GLU A 477 -0.94 48.61 -23.68
C GLU A 477 -0.02 47.50 -24.18
N HIS A 478 1.24 47.49 -23.74
CA HIS A 478 2.19 46.43 -24.11
C HIS A 478 1.77 45.10 -23.49
N LEU A 479 1.39 45.08 -22.21
CA LEU A 479 0.89 43.87 -21.54
C LEU A 479 -0.33 43.27 -22.27
N LEU A 480 -1.30 44.11 -22.64
CA LEU A 480 -2.53 43.69 -23.32
C LEU A 480 -2.34 43.33 -24.80
N ALA A 481 -1.29 43.82 -25.45
CA ALA A 481 -0.98 43.50 -26.84
C ALA A 481 -0.13 42.23 -26.99
N ASP A 482 0.63 41.86 -25.95
CA ASP A 482 1.63 40.80 -25.99
C ASP A 482 1.10 39.41 -25.59
N ALA A 483 -0.01 39.35 -24.84
CA ALA A 483 -0.64 38.08 -24.47
C ALA A 483 -2.17 38.14 -24.29
N ASP A 484 -2.84 37.06 -24.70
CA ASP A 484 -4.18 36.69 -24.23
C ASP A 484 -4.13 36.43 -22.72
N ILE A 485 -4.74 37.29 -21.90
CA ILE A 485 -4.75 37.12 -20.44
C ILE A 485 -5.93 36.22 -20.01
N GLN A 486 -5.67 35.16 -19.24
CA GLN A 486 -6.72 34.32 -18.65
C GLN A 486 -7.14 34.82 -17.27
N LYS A 487 -6.19 35.19 -16.41
CA LYS A 487 -6.46 35.74 -15.07
C LYS A 487 -5.48 36.86 -14.72
N VAL A 488 -5.89 37.75 -13.82
CA VAL A 488 -4.97 38.67 -13.12
C VAL A 488 -5.00 38.38 -11.62
N LEU A 489 -3.87 38.60 -10.96
CA LEU A 489 -3.65 38.31 -9.55
C LEU A 489 -3.01 39.54 -8.88
N PHE A 490 -3.69 40.10 -7.89
CA PHE A 490 -3.13 41.10 -6.98
C PHE A 490 -2.47 40.44 -5.77
N LEU A 491 -1.36 41.04 -5.31
CA LEU A 491 -0.55 40.55 -4.20
C LEU A 491 -0.43 41.62 -3.12
N ASP A 492 -0.97 41.34 -1.94
CA ASP A 492 -0.81 42.18 -0.75
C ASP A 492 -0.88 41.32 0.52
N THR A 493 -0.83 41.94 1.69
CA THR A 493 -1.17 41.34 2.96
C THR A 493 -2.60 40.77 2.96
N ALA A 494 -2.82 39.70 3.73
CA ALA A 494 -4.15 39.09 3.85
C ALA A 494 -5.22 40.07 4.38
N GLU A 495 -4.82 41.02 5.23
CA GLU A 495 -5.69 42.09 5.74
C GLU A 495 -6.14 43.06 4.64
N VAL A 496 -5.21 43.59 3.83
CA VAL A 496 -5.54 44.50 2.71
C VAL A 496 -6.37 43.80 1.65
N VAL A 497 -6.06 42.53 1.33
CA VAL A 497 -6.89 41.74 0.41
C VAL A 497 -8.31 41.59 0.93
N ALA A 498 -8.50 41.21 2.19
CA ALA A 498 -9.83 40.95 2.76
C ALA A 498 -10.66 42.24 2.96
N THR A 499 -10.03 43.35 3.36
CA THR A 499 -10.71 44.59 3.74
C THR A 499 -10.86 45.60 2.60
N THR A 500 -9.92 45.63 1.66
CA THR A 500 -9.85 46.67 0.61
C THR A 500 -10.05 46.08 -0.77
N LEU A 501 -9.15 45.18 -1.20
CA LEU A 501 -9.10 44.74 -2.60
C LEU A 501 -10.31 43.85 -2.96
N ARG A 502 -10.65 42.86 -2.12
CA ARG A 502 -11.76 41.94 -2.41
C ARG A 502 -13.12 42.64 -2.44
N PRO A 503 -13.49 43.52 -1.49
CA PRO A 503 -14.75 44.28 -1.57
C PRO A 503 -14.80 45.20 -2.79
N TYR A 504 -13.73 45.95 -3.06
CA TYR A 504 -13.65 46.84 -4.23
C TYR A 504 -13.85 46.08 -5.54
N TRP A 505 -13.06 45.02 -5.77
CA TRP A 505 -13.12 44.27 -7.02
C TRP A 505 -14.43 43.49 -7.18
N SER A 506 -15.01 42.97 -6.09
CA SER A 506 -16.33 42.31 -6.16
C SER A 506 -17.44 43.26 -6.61
N GLN A 507 -17.31 44.56 -6.32
CA GLN A 507 -18.22 45.59 -6.82
C GLN A 507 -17.84 46.07 -8.24
N ALA A 508 -16.54 46.25 -8.52
CA ALA A 508 -16.06 46.83 -9.77
C ALA A 508 -16.17 45.88 -10.97
N THR A 509 -15.97 44.56 -10.79
CA THR A 509 -16.18 43.60 -11.88
C THR A 509 -17.66 43.44 -12.21
N GLY A 510 -18.54 43.43 -11.18
CA GLY A 510 -19.93 43.03 -11.33
C GLY A 510 -20.02 41.65 -12.01
N ASP A 511 -20.93 41.51 -12.97
CA ASP A 511 -21.09 40.26 -13.74
C ASP A 511 -20.00 40.03 -14.80
N ARG A 512 -19.09 40.98 -15.05
CA ARG A 512 -18.05 40.86 -16.10
C ARG A 512 -16.97 39.85 -15.75
N ALA A 513 -16.65 39.69 -14.47
CA ALA A 513 -15.62 38.79 -13.98
C ALA A 513 -15.89 38.37 -12.53
N LYS A 514 -15.40 37.18 -12.16
CA LYS A 514 -15.50 36.60 -10.82
C LYS A 514 -14.22 36.92 -10.04
N VAL A 515 -14.38 37.29 -8.77
CA VAL A 515 -13.27 37.47 -7.82
C VAL A 515 -13.09 36.18 -7.02
N VAL A 516 -11.87 35.66 -6.98
CA VAL A 516 -11.51 34.41 -6.30
C VAL A 516 -10.32 34.66 -5.37
N GLN A 517 -10.30 33.96 -4.23
CA GLN A 517 -9.20 34.03 -3.27
C GLN A 517 -8.98 32.61 -2.74
N ALA A 518 -7.99 31.91 -3.29
CA ALA A 518 -7.59 30.58 -2.82
C ALA A 518 -6.57 30.67 -1.67
N VAL A 519 -5.65 31.64 -1.73
CA VAL A 519 -4.54 31.81 -0.77
C VAL A 519 -4.67 33.16 -0.05
N PRO A 520 -4.39 33.27 1.26
CA PRO A 520 -4.33 34.55 1.97
C PRO A 520 -3.32 35.51 1.31
N GLY A 521 -3.74 36.75 1.04
CA GLY A 521 -2.89 37.75 0.36
C GLY A 521 -2.90 37.69 -1.17
N HIS A 522 -3.55 36.70 -1.78
CA HIS A 522 -3.66 36.54 -3.23
C HIS A 522 -5.11 36.75 -3.69
N LEU A 523 -5.38 37.81 -4.45
CA LEU A 523 -6.70 38.09 -5.02
C LEU A 523 -6.71 37.88 -6.54
N GLU A 524 -7.38 36.84 -7.00
CA GLU A 524 -7.54 36.52 -8.42
C GLU A 524 -8.80 37.19 -8.99
N ILE A 525 -8.69 37.74 -10.20
CA ILE A 525 -9.83 38.10 -11.05
C ILE A 525 -9.80 37.19 -12.27
N VAL A 526 -10.88 36.44 -12.44
CA VAL A 526 -11.05 35.42 -13.48
C VAL A 526 -12.35 35.67 -14.27
N PRO A 527 -12.46 35.21 -15.52
CA PRO A 527 -13.73 35.14 -16.25
C PRO A 527 -14.86 34.52 -15.42
N ALA A 528 -16.07 35.07 -15.56
CA ALA A 528 -17.26 34.48 -14.95
C ALA A 528 -17.61 33.12 -15.58
N GLY A 529 -18.20 32.19 -14.81
CA GLY A 529 -18.72 30.92 -15.32
C GLY A 529 -17.68 29.86 -15.69
N THR A 530 -16.58 29.78 -14.96
CA THR A 530 -15.55 28.72 -15.03
C THR A 530 -15.04 28.37 -13.63
N SER A 531 -14.59 27.12 -13.46
CA SER A 531 -14.17 26.51 -12.21
C SER A 531 -13.32 25.25 -12.50
N LYS A 532 -12.67 24.68 -11.49
CA LYS A 532 -12.05 23.35 -11.63
C LYS A 532 -13.08 22.28 -12.02
N GLY A 533 -14.21 22.21 -11.32
CA GLY A 533 -15.26 21.22 -11.59
C GLY A 533 -15.80 21.26 -13.02
N SER A 534 -16.10 22.46 -13.54
CA SER A 534 -16.52 22.62 -14.94
C SER A 534 -15.43 22.28 -15.95
N GLY A 535 -14.16 22.59 -15.66
CA GLY A 535 -13.01 22.16 -16.45
C GLY A 535 -12.79 20.65 -16.44
N VAL A 536 -12.99 20.00 -15.29
CA VAL A 536 -12.95 18.54 -15.14
C VAL A 536 -14.08 17.90 -15.93
N ASN A 537 -15.33 18.36 -15.80
CA ASN A 537 -16.46 17.82 -16.55
C ASN A 537 -16.20 17.86 -18.07
N MET A 538 -15.74 19.00 -18.59
CA MET A 538 -15.40 19.15 -20.00
C MET A 538 -14.28 18.21 -20.45
N LEU A 539 -13.31 17.94 -19.58
CA LEU A 539 -12.27 16.95 -19.83
C LEU A 539 -12.81 15.51 -19.80
N LEU A 540 -13.74 15.17 -18.90
CA LEU A 540 -14.42 13.87 -18.89
C LEU A 540 -15.19 13.62 -20.20
N ASP A 541 -15.94 14.62 -20.67
CA ASP A 541 -16.68 14.59 -21.93
C ASP A 541 -15.74 14.31 -23.13
N HIS A 542 -14.61 15.02 -23.22
CA HIS A 542 -13.59 14.80 -24.26
C HIS A 542 -12.90 13.43 -24.17
N LEU A 543 -12.69 12.95 -22.94
CA LEU A 543 -12.04 11.66 -22.72
C LEU A 543 -12.98 10.48 -22.98
N GLY A 544 -14.30 10.67 -22.86
CA GLY A 544 -15.32 9.63 -22.94
C GLY A 544 -15.46 8.85 -21.63
N ILE A 545 -15.36 9.55 -20.49
CA ILE A 545 -15.38 8.98 -19.14
C ILE A 545 -16.61 9.49 -18.41
N THR A 546 -17.24 8.65 -17.57
CA THR A 546 -18.32 9.08 -16.69
C THR A 546 -17.78 9.48 -15.31
N PRO A 547 -18.45 10.39 -14.57
CA PRO A 547 -17.99 10.76 -13.22
C PRO A 547 -17.97 9.59 -12.22
N LYS A 548 -18.69 8.48 -12.52
CA LYS A 548 -18.66 7.21 -11.77
C LYS A 548 -17.29 6.51 -11.82
N GLU A 549 -16.46 6.81 -12.80
CA GLU A 549 -15.16 6.17 -13.03
C GLU A 549 -14.00 7.00 -12.48
N ILE A 550 -14.28 8.06 -11.71
CA ILE A 550 -13.27 8.98 -11.17
C ILE A 550 -13.37 9.16 -9.66
N MET A 551 -12.19 9.37 -9.07
CA MET A 551 -11.97 9.92 -7.74
C MET A 551 -11.49 11.37 -7.87
N ALA A 552 -11.81 12.22 -6.90
CA ALA A 552 -11.27 13.57 -6.78
C ALA A 552 -10.64 13.78 -5.40
N ILE A 553 -9.52 14.52 -5.34
CA ILE A 553 -8.85 14.92 -4.10
C ILE A 553 -8.58 16.42 -4.14
N GLY A 554 -8.93 17.14 -3.06
CA GLY A 554 -8.75 18.58 -2.92
C GLY A 554 -8.85 19.03 -1.46
N ASP A 555 -8.77 20.34 -1.23
CA ASP A 555 -8.86 20.91 0.12
C ASP A 555 -9.53 22.30 0.18
N ALA A 556 -9.66 23.02 -0.93
CA ALA A 556 -10.09 24.42 -0.95
C ALA A 556 -11.48 24.66 -1.60
N GLU A 557 -12.00 25.90 -1.50
CA GLU A 557 -13.35 26.24 -2.02
C GLU A 557 -13.49 26.07 -3.54
N ASN A 558 -12.39 26.17 -4.28
CA ASN A 558 -12.30 25.95 -5.72
C ASN A 558 -12.36 24.46 -6.12
N ASP A 559 -12.23 23.54 -5.17
CA ASP A 559 -12.34 22.09 -5.39
C ASP A 559 -13.74 21.54 -5.22
N ILE A 560 -14.65 22.28 -4.54
CA ILE A 560 -16.01 21.85 -4.20
C ILE A 560 -16.72 21.20 -5.39
N GLU A 561 -16.81 21.90 -6.51
CA GLU A 561 -17.50 21.41 -7.72
C GLU A 561 -16.83 20.16 -8.34
N MET A 562 -15.53 19.93 -8.09
CA MET A 562 -14.81 18.73 -8.54
C MET A 562 -15.03 17.55 -7.60
N LEU A 563 -15.07 17.81 -6.28
CA LEU A 563 -15.35 16.83 -5.24
C LEU A 563 -16.80 16.32 -5.33
N GLU A 564 -17.76 17.21 -5.59
CA GLU A 564 -19.18 16.87 -5.79
C GLU A 564 -19.43 16.10 -7.10
N LEU A 565 -18.61 16.34 -8.14
CA LEU A 565 -18.73 15.69 -9.44
C LEU A 565 -18.28 14.22 -9.41
N ALA A 566 -17.19 13.94 -8.68
CA ALA A 566 -16.59 12.60 -8.66
C ALA A 566 -17.46 11.56 -7.95
N SER A 567 -17.29 10.29 -8.31
CA SER A 567 -17.91 9.18 -7.59
C SER A 567 -17.39 9.04 -6.16
N LEU A 568 -16.17 9.53 -5.92
CA LEU A 568 -15.55 9.64 -4.61
C LEU A 568 -14.73 10.94 -4.55
N GLY A 569 -15.30 11.99 -3.95
CA GLY A 569 -14.57 13.18 -3.54
C GLY A 569 -13.95 12.99 -2.16
N VAL A 570 -12.65 13.26 -2.03
CA VAL A 570 -11.91 13.25 -0.76
C VAL A 570 -11.41 14.66 -0.46
N ALA A 571 -11.80 15.23 0.68
CA ALA A 571 -11.26 16.49 1.19
C ALA A 571 -10.17 16.20 2.23
N LEU A 572 -9.00 16.85 2.14
CA LEU A 572 -7.97 16.69 3.17
C LEU A 572 -8.33 17.45 4.46
N SER A 573 -7.82 16.99 5.61
CA SER A 573 -8.21 17.55 6.93
C SER A 573 -7.81 19.02 7.12
N ASN A 574 -6.71 19.46 6.48
CA ASN A 574 -6.27 20.86 6.40
C ASN A 574 -7.22 21.76 5.58
N GLY A 575 -8.13 21.16 4.81
CA GLY A 575 -9.05 21.85 3.93
C GLY A 575 -10.13 22.65 4.67
N SER A 576 -10.81 23.51 3.90
CA SER A 576 -11.90 24.35 4.39
C SER A 576 -13.09 23.51 4.89
N GLU A 577 -13.89 24.05 5.82
CA GLU A 577 -15.12 23.38 6.25
C GLU A 577 -16.13 23.19 5.10
N LYS A 578 -16.08 24.03 4.06
CA LYS A 578 -16.97 23.91 2.89
C LYS A 578 -16.59 22.73 1.98
N SER A 579 -15.29 22.53 1.70
CA SER A 579 -14.81 21.39 0.92
C SER A 579 -15.00 20.07 1.67
N LYS A 580 -14.75 20.06 2.98
CA LYS A 580 -15.04 18.89 3.85
C LYS A 580 -16.52 18.54 3.95
N ALA A 581 -17.42 19.54 3.86
CA ALA A 581 -18.86 19.32 3.92
C ALA A 581 -19.47 18.68 2.65
N VAL A 582 -18.78 18.74 1.51
CA VAL A 582 -19.26 18.15 0.23
C VAL A 582 -18.56 16.85 -0.16
N ALA A 583 -17.39 16.58 0.41
CA ALA A 583 -16.64 15.36 0.15
C ALA A 583 -17.33 14.13 0.76
N ASN A 584 -17.13 12.97 0.14
CA ASN A 584 -17.61 11.68 0.66
C ASN A 584 -16.75 11.19 1.84
N VAL A 585 -15.47 11.57 1.85
CA VAL A 585 -14.47 11.18 2.85
C VAL A 585 -13.61 12.39 3.22
N ILE A 586 -13.23 12.47 4.50
CA ILE A 586 -12.20 13.40 4.98
C ILE A 586 -10.92 12.59 5.20
N GLY A 587 -9.86 12.91 4.44
CA GLY A 587 -8.53 12.29 4.54
C GLY A 587 -7.63 12.95 5.59
N ALA A 588 -6.41 12.42 5.74
CA ALA A 588 -5.35 13.09 6.52
C ALA A 588 -4.92 14.43 5.90
N SER A 589 -4.08 15.21 6.57
CA SER A 589 -3.60 16.49 6.01
C SER A 589 -2.55 16.29 4.91
N ASN A 590 -2.33 17.31 4.08
CA ASN A 590 -1.24 17.32 3.09
C ASN A 590 0.17 17.22 3.71
N ASP A 591 0.35 17.68 4.95
CA ASP A 591 1.60 17.48 5.72
C ASP A 591 1.75 16.05 6.27
N GLU A 592 0.68 15.25 6.28
CA GLU A 592 0.61 13.84 6.69
C GLU A 592 0.48 12.90 5.48
N ASP A 593 0.86 13.35 4.27
CA ASP A 593 0.73 12.61 3.02
C ASP A 593 -0.72 12.20 2.66
N GLY A 594 -1.72 13.00 3.05
CA GLY A 594 -3.15 12.67 2.90
C GLY A 594 -3.62 12.34 1.48
N ALA A 595 -2.99 12.91 0.44
CA ALA A 595 -3.26 12.51 -0.95
C ALA A 595 -2.74 11.08 -1.26
N ALA A 596 -1.61 10.68 -0.68
CA ALA A 596 -1.08 9.32 -0.80
C ALA A 596 -1.93 8.31 -0.03
N ASP A 597 -2.32 8.64 1.20
CA ASP A 597 -3.21 7.82 2.04
C ASP A 597 -4.56 7.59 1.34
N ALA A 598 -5.15 8.65 0.77
CA ALA A 598 -6.38 8.54 -0.01
C ALA A 598 -6.22 7.65 -1.26
N MET A 599 -5.10 7.77 -1.98
CA MET A 599 -4.80 6.88 -3.11
C MET A 599 -4.70 5.41 -2.67
N TYR A 600 -3.94 5.11 -1.61
CA TYR A 600 -3.77 3.73 -1.14
C TYR A 600 -5.06 3.10 -0.60
N ARG A 601 -5.94 3.87 0.06
CA ARG A 601 -7.18 3.34 0.65
C ARG A 601 -8.36 3.23 -0.31
N TYR A 602 -8.38 4.00 -1.39
CA TYR A 602 -9.59 4.19 -2.20
C TYR A 602 -9.38 4.15 -3.71
N ALA A 603 -8.16 4.24 -4.25
CA ALA A 603 -7.96 4.09 -5.69
C ALA A 603 -8.03 2.62 -6.16
N PHE A 604 -7.94 1.70 -5.20
CA PHE A 604 -7.73 0.27 -5.35
C PHE A 604 -9.01 -0.45 -4.89
#